data_AF-A0A853F0A0-F1
#
_entry.id   AF-A0A853F0A0-F1
#
_cell.length_a   1.000
_cell.length_b   1.000
_cell.length_c   1.000
_cell.angle_alpha   90.00
_cell.angle_beta   90.00
_cell.angle_gamma   90.00
#
_symmetry.space_group_name_H-M   'P 1'
#
loop_
_entity.id
_entity.type
_entity.pdbx_description
1 polymer ?
#
loop_
_entity_poly.entity_id
_entity_poly.type
_entity_poly.pdbx_seq_one_letter_code
_entity_poly.pdbx_strand_id
1 'polypeptide(L)'
;MTHETARPSGAAALRRRWDENRVAEVRDQLVQQAKIARGPHRVVSPWGAPDVVPVDLRGFPAGKGGLAVHYLTLEALDLSHMKGRLHVYQSELVACTLDGATLAVGSILGRRLERCSLVAARMPKVRLAGTFVDCDFGGASLRGATLGENATFERCSFDATDLSDARFVGGRFVDCTFGTAVVSPLTSFERCELRGGGPPVGALRLERCTVDGERIADRWDGRAGAEEIEDRYLADYVEAVVAGRAEGVPLEPESPRRSTGRGGSGGR
;
A
#
# COMPACT_ATOMS: atom_id res chain seq x y z
N MET A 1 -7.79 18.60 38.92
CA MET A 1 -7.65 19.08 37.53
C MET A 1 -6.61 18.20 36.85
N THR A 2 -7.07 17.11 36.25
CA THR A 2 -6.21 16.23 35.46
C THR A 2 -5.84 16.98 34.19
N HIS A 3 -4.56 17.31 34.01
CA HIS A 3 -4.04 17.73 32.72
C HIS A 3 -4.32 16.59 31.74
N GLU A 4 -5.35 16.74 30.92
CA GLU A 4 -5.54 15.95 29.72
C GLU A 4 -4.38 16.31 28.80
N THR A 5 -3.29 15.54 28.90
CA THR A 5 -2.17 15.64 27.98
C THR A 5 -2.73 15.46 26.58
N ALA A 6 -2.60 16.52 25.76
CA ALA A 6 -3.13 16.55 24.40
C ALA A 6 -2.77 15.24 23.68
N ARG A 7 -3.79 14.54 23.16
CA ARG A 7 -3.58 13.28 22.43
C ARG A 7 -2.55 13.54 21.33
N PRO A 8 -1.43 12.78 21.28
CA PRO A 8 -0.42 12.99 20.26
C PRO A 8 -1.05 12.82 18.87
N SER A 9 -1.06 13.88 18.07
CA SER A 9 -1.71 13.90 16.76
C SER A 9 -0.71 13.75 15.60
N GLY A 10 0.56 14.11 15.80
CA GLY A 10 1.59 13.98 14.77
C GLY A 10 2.18 12.57 14.70
N ALA A 11 2.43 12.07 13.48
CA ALA A 11 3.03 10.75 13.24
C ALA A 11 4.33 10.49 14.04
N ALA A 12 5.17 11.52 14.26
CA ALA A 12 6.37 11.39 15.07
C ALA A 12 6.07 11.24 16.57
N ALA A 13 5.07 11.95 17.09
CA ALA A 13 4.65 11.83 18.49
C ALA A 13 3.99 10.46 18.73
N LEU A 14 3.16 10.00 17.80
CA LEU A 14 2.54 8.68 17.83
C LEU A 14 3.56 7.54 17.79
N ARG A 15 4.71 7.72 17.13
CA ARG A 15 5.79 6.72 17.20
C ARG A 15 6.54 6.74 18.53
N ARG A 16 6.75 7.92 19.13
CA ARG A 16 7.53 8.09 20.38
C ARG A 16 6.86 7.50 21.62
N ARG A 17 5.56 7.22 21.59
CA ARG A 17 4.85 6.60 22.73
C ARG A 17 5.08 5.08 22.84
N TRP A 18 5.69 4.47 21.83
CA TRP A 18 6.01 3.04 21.80
C TRP A 18 7.40 2.80 22.38
N ASP A 19 7.47 1.95 23.40
CA ASP A 19 8.70 1.31 23.86
C ASP A 19 8.76 -0.14 23.35
N GLU A 20 9.91 -0.80 23.53
CA GLU A 20 10.12 -2.17 23.04
C GLU A 20 9.17 -3.18 23.67
N ASN A 21 8.81 -3.00 24.94
CA ASN A 21 7.92 -3.91 25.67
C ASN A 21 6.50 -3.85 25.10
N ARG A 22 5.96 -2.65 24.85
CA ARG A 22 4.62 -2.47 24.25
C ARG A 22 4.56 -3.03 22.83
N VAL A 23 5.65 -2.88 22.06
CA VAL A 23 5.72 -3.47 20.72
C VAL A 23 5.74 -4.99 20.79
N ALA A 24 6.51 -5.57 21.72
CA ALA A 24 6.58 -7.01 21.94
C ALA A 24 5.22 -7.56 22.38
N GLU A 25 4.53 -6.89 23.31
CA GLU A 25 3.22 -7.30 23.81
C GLU A 25 2.18 -7.42 22.68
N VAL A 26 2.08 -6.44 21.79
CA VAL A 26 1.15 -6.51 20.65
C VAL A 26 1.50 -7.67 19.71
N ARG A 27 2.79 -7.92 19.45
CA ARG A 27 3.21 -9.07 18.63
C ARG A 27 2.85 -10.39 19.30
N ASP A 28 3.10 -10.50 20.59
CA ASP A 28 2.79 -11.70 21.36
C ASP A 28 1.29 -11.97 21.37
N GLN A 29 0.46 -10.93 21.51
CA GLN A 29 -0.99 -11.05 21.36
C GLN A 29 -1.39 -11.63 20.01
N LEU A 30 -0.84 -11.14 18.89
CA LEU A 30 -1.13 -11.68 17.55
C LEU A 30 -0.73 -13.16 17.43
N VAL A 31 0.43 -13.54 18.00
CA VAL A 31 0.89 -14.93 18.02
C VAL A 31 -0.02 -15.82 18.87
N GLN A 32 -0.48 -15.35 20.03
CA GLN A 32 -1.42 -16.11 20.86
C GLN A 32 -2.79 -16.23 20.20
N GLN A 33 -3.29 -15.16 19.59
CA GLN A 33 -4.56 -15.17 18.87
C GLN A 33 -4.53 -16.16 17.69
N ALA A 34 -3.40 -16.30 17.00
CA ALA A 34 -3.28 -17.23 15.88
C ALA A 34 -3.43 -18.73 16.28
N LYS A 35 -3.38 -19.04 17.58
CA LYS A 35 -3.65 -20.39 18.11
C LYS A 35 -5.15 -20.68 18.23
N ILE A 36 -6.00 -19.66 18.12
CA ILE A 36 -7.45 -19.77 18.18
C ILE A 36 -7.95 -20.01 16.76
N ALA A 37 -8.63 -21.14 16.54
CA ALA A 37 -8.99 -21.55 15.17
C ALA A 37 -10.08 -20.69 14.51
N ARG A 38 -10.93 -20.03 15.29
CA ARG A 38 -12.06 -19.24 14.78
C ARG A 38 -12.03 -17.84 15.38
N GLY A 39 -12.12 -16.84 14.50
CA GLY A 39 -12.30 -15.45 14.90
C GLY A 39 -13.74 -15.12 15.35
N PRO A 40 -14.01 -13.85 15.71
CA PRO A 40 -13.09 -12.72 15.65
C PRO A 40 -11.98 -12.81 16.71
N HIS A 41 -10.78 -12.37 16.33
CA HIS A 41 -9.63 -12.30 17.21
C HIS A 41 -9.54 -10.91 17.84
N ARG A 42 -8.95 -10.84 19.04
CA ARG A 42 -8.87 -9.60 19.81
C ARG A 42 -7.43 -9.19 20.06
N VAL A 43 -7.17 -7.90 19.89
CA VAL A 43 -5.93 -7.24 20.28
C VAL A 43 -6.31 -6.12 21.24
N VAL A 44 -5.65 -6.08 22.38
CA VAL A 44 -5.79 -5.05 23.40
C VAL A 44 -4.71 -4.01 23.17
N SER A 45 -5.13 -2.75 23.10
CA SER A 45 -4.21 -1.63 22.99
C SER A 45 -3.45 -1.41 24.30
N PRO A 46 -2.16 -1.03 24.26
CA PRO A 46 -1.44 -0.51 25.42
C PRO A 46 -2.00 0.81 25.99
N TRP A 47 -2.96 1.43 25.29
CA TRP A 47 -3.60 2.68 25.70
C TRP A 47 -5.12 2.53 25.76
N GLY A 48 -5.73 3.23 26.71
CA GLY A 48 -7.17 3.21 26.88
C GLY A 48 -7.68 1.92 27.53
N ALA A 49 -9.01 1.74 27.51
CA ALA A 49 -9.64 0.56 28.08
C ALA A 49 -9.68 -0.60 27.05
N PRO A 50 -9.70 -1.87 27.50
CA PRO A 50 -9.51 -3.04 26.63
C PRO A 50 -10.53 -3.24 25.51
N ASP A 51 -11.73 -2.68 25.64
CA ASP A 51 -12.85 -2.85 24.69
C ASP A 51 -13.15 -1.58 23.87
N VAL A 52 -12.24 -0.62 23.85
CA VAL A 52 -12.40 0.60 23.04
C VAL A 52 -12.12 0.29 21.57
N VAL A 53 -13.09 0.63 20.72
CA VAL A 53 -12.95 0.59 19.26
C VAL A 53 -12.93 2.01 18.67
N PRO A 54 -12.08 2.30 17.67
CA PRO A 54 -11.05 1.40 17.15
C PRO A 54 -9.91 1.16 18.16
N VAL A 55 -9.29 -0.03 18.11
CA VAL A 55 -8.15 -0.40 18.94
C VAL A 55 -6.96 0.47 18.53
N ASP A 56 -6.53 1.36 19.42
CA ASP A 56 -5.49 2.35 19.12
C ASP A 56 -4.10 1.70 19.03
N LEU A 57 -3.64 1.43 17.81
CA LEU A 57 -2.29 0.98 17.49
C LEU A 57 -1.52 2.02 16.66
N ARG A 58 -1.94 3.29 16.72
CA ARG A 58 -1.37 4.35 15.90
C ARG A 58 0.11 4.53 16.15
N GLY A 59 0.84 4.75 15.05
CA GLY A 59 2.29 4.93 15.07
C GLY A 59 3.08 3.66 15.36
N PHE A 60 2.48 2.46 15.27
CA PHE A 60 3.18 1.19 15.54
C PHE A 60 4.54 1.11 14.82
N PRO A 61 5.68 1.05 15.54
CA PRO A 61 7.01 0.99 14.95
C PRO A 61 7.41 -0.47 14.73
N ALA A 62 7.02 -1.03 13.58
CA ALA A 62 7.26 -2.43 13.25
C ALA A 62 8.76 -2.77 13.12
N GLY A 63 9.64 -1.78 12.90
CA GLY A 63 11.09 -1.99 12.88
C GLY A 63 11.53 -3.08 11.89
N LYS A 64 12.64 -3.77 12.20
CA LYS A 64 13.16 -4.88 11.38
C LYS A 64 12.30 -6.15 11.46
N GLY A 65 11.66 -6.38 12.61
CA GLY A 65 10.81 -7.56 12.84
C GLY A 65 9.47 -7.51 12.11
N GLY A 66 9.04 -6.33 11.65
CA GLY A 66 7.73 -6.15 11.02
C GLY A 66 6.56 -6.36 11.98
N LEU A 67 5.37 -6.37 11.41
CA LEU A 67 4.11 -6.75 12.04
C LEU A 67 3.49 -7.87 11.21
N ALA A 68 3.39 -9.06 11.79
CA ALA A 68 2.83 -10.24 11.15
C ALA A 68 1.42 -10.49 11.67
N VAL A 69 0.43 -10.41 10.79
CA VAL A 69 -0.99 -10.67 11.04
C VAL A 69 -1.36 -11.91 10.25
N HIS A 70 -1.19 -13.09 10.86
CA HIS A 70 -1.30 -14.37 10.16
C HIS A 70 -2.46 -15.22 10.72
N TYR A 71 -3.36 -15.66 9.84
CA TYR A 71 -4.52 -16.49 10.20
C TYR A 71 -5.51 -15.81 11.17
N LEU A 72 -5.61 -14.48 11.14
CA LEU A 72 -6.44 -13.71 12.05
C LEU A 72 -7.59 -13.03 11.32
N THR A 73 -8.76 -13.00 11.94
CA THR A 73 -9.86 -12.08 11.63
C THR A 73 -9.84 -10.97 12.67
N LEU A 74 -9.47 -9.74 12.28
CA LEU A 74 -9.36 -8.57 13.17
C LEU A 74 -10.27 -7.46 12.69
N GLU A 75 -10.88 -6.75 13.64
CA GLU A 75 -11.82 -5.67 13.36
C GLU A 75 -11.40 -4.38 14.05
N ALA A 76 -11.61 -3.26 13.37
CA ALA A 76 -11.47 -1.91 13.91
C ALA A 76 -10.11 -1.62 14.55
N LEU A 77 -9.00 -2.04 13.93
CA LEU A 77 -7.66 -1.62 14.35
C LEU A 77 -7.31 -0.27 13.74
N ASP A 78 -6.84 0.66 14.55
CA ASP A 78 -6.26 1.92 14.07
C ASP A 78 -4.73 1.81 14.05
N LEU A 79 -4.19 1.48 12.89
CA LEU A 79 -2.76 1.39 12.57
C LEU A 79 -2.25 2.66 11.86
N SER A 80 -2.97 3.79 11.95
CA SER A 80 -2.57 5.03 11.28
C SER A 80 -1.15 5.41 11.63
N HIS A 81 -0.38 5.84 10.64
CA HIS A 81 1.02 6.23 10.76
C HIS A 81 1.99 5.14 11.24
N MET A 82 1.61 3.86 11.23
CA MET A 82 2.54 2.75 11.48
C MET A 82 3.73 2.81 10.52
N LYS A 83 4.89 2.30 10.95
CA LYS A 83 6.11 2.30 10.14
C LYS A 83 6.82 0.96 10.17
N GLY A 84 7.10 0.41 8.99
CA GLY A 84 7.87 -0.82 8.81
C GLY A 84 7.13 -1.85 7.98
N ARG A 85 7.58 -3.10 7.99
CA ARG A 85 6.96 -4.18 7.19
C ARG A 85 5.64 -4.61 7.83
N LEU A 86 4.59 -4.78 7.01
CA LEU A 86 3.32 -5.37 7.42
C LEU A 86 3.01 -6.57 6.53
N HIS A 87 2.79 -7.72 7.15
CA HIS A 87 2.41 -8.97 6.48
C HIS A 87 1.04 -9.41 6.99
N VAL A 88 0.01 -9.20 6.18
CA VAL A 88 -1.34 -9.73 6.41
C VAL A 88 -1.46 -10.96 5.54
N TYR A 89 -1.32 -12.15 6.13
CA TYR A 89 -1.30 -13.42 5.40
C TYR A 89 -2.41 -14.34 5.91
N GLN A 90 -3.24 -14.86 5.01
CA GLN A 90 -4.39 -15.69 5.37
C GLN A 90 -5.28 -15.06 6.45
N SER A 91 -5.34 -13.74 6.50
CA SER A 91 -6.05 -12.95 7.52
C SER A 91 -7.14 -12.08 6.89
N GLU A 92 -8.11 -11.70 7.70
CA GLU A 92 -9.20 -10.80 7.34
C GLU A 92 -9.10 -9.55 8.22
N LEU A 93 -9.02 -8.37 7.60
CA LEU A 93 -9.09 -7.09 8.29
C LEU A 93 -10.40 -6.40 7.92
N VAL A 94 -11.19 -6.06 8.94
CA VAL A 94 -12.49 -5.41 8.76
C VAL A 94 -12.47 -4.05 9.45
N ALA A 95 -12.87 -2.98 8.75
CA ALA A 95 -12.96 -1.63 9.32
C ALA A 95 -11.64 -1.12 9.95
N CYS A 96 -10.48 -1.58 9.46
CA CYS A 96 -9.17 -1.16 9.97
C CYS A 96 -8.67 0.11 9.26
N THR A 97 -7.96 0.97 9.98
CA THR A 97 -7.36 2.20 9.45
C THR A 97 -5.85 2.07 9.36
N LEU A 98 -5.27 2.33 8.19
CA LEU A 98 -3.83 2.36 7.91
C LEU A 98 -3.40 3.72 7.34
N ASP A 99 -4.18 4.77 7.62
CA ASP A 99 -3.98 6.08 7.04
C ASP A 99 -2.60 6.65 7.36
N GLY A 100 -1.95 7.18 6.33
CA GLY A 100 -0.59 7.71 6.44
C GLY A 100 0.46 6.70 6.93
N ALA A 101 0.16 5.40 6.92
CA ALA A 101 1.14 4.35 7.22
C ALA A 101 2.33 4.45 6.24
N THR A 102 3.51 4.06 6.71
CA THR A 102 4.72 3.99 5.88
C THR A 102 5.24 2.57 5.91
N LEU A 103 4.77 1.77 4.94
CA LEU A 103 5.13 0.37 4.82
C LEU A 103 6.48 0.22 4.13
N ALA A 104 7.24 -0.77 4.55
CA ALA A 104 8.50 -1.14 3.89
C ALA A 104 8.24 -1.95 2.62
N VAL A 105 9.18 -1.88 1.67
CA VAL A 105 9.22 -2.78 0.49
C VAL A 105 9.12 -4.24 0.94
N GLY A 106 8.34 -5.03 0.19
CA GLY A 106 8.07 -6.43 0.51
C GLY A 106 6.98 -6.63 1.57
N SER A 107 6.19 -5.59 1.90
CA SER A 107 4.94 -5.76 2.63
C SER A 107 3.89 -6.47 1.77
N ILE A 108 3.00 -7.23 2.41
CA ILE A 108 1.99 -8.04 1.74
C ILE A 108 0.66 -7.83 2.46
N LEU A 109 -0.36 -7.45 1.70
CA LEU A 109 -1.75 -7.39 2.18
C LEU A 109 -2.53 -8.49 1.47
N GLY A 110 -3.04 -9.45 2.23
CA GLY A 110 -3.47 -10.76 1.73
C GLY A 110 -4.86 -11.19 2.22
N ARG A 111 -5.45 -12.15 1.49
CA ARG A 111 -6.73 -12.85 1.75
C ARG A 111 -7.96 -11.94 1.70
N ARG A 112 -8.23 -11.10 2.71
CA ARG A 112 -9.40 -10.20 2.69
C ARG A 112 -9.18 -8.91 3.47
N LEU A 113 -9.43 -7.76 2.85
CA LEU A 113 -9.59 -6.48 3.52
C LEU A 113 -10.97 -5.92 3.17
N GLU A 114 -11.73 -5.48 4.17
CA GLU A 114 -13.09 -5.01 4.01
C GLU A 114 -13.31 -3.71 4.79
N ARG A 115 -13.83 -2.66 4.14
CA ARG A 115 -14.04 -1.33 4.74
C ARG A 115 -12.77 -0.74 5.38
N CYS A 116 -11.60 -1.07 4.83
CA CYS A 116 -10.33 -0.57 5.35
C CYS A 116 -9.95 0.76 4.69
N SER A 117 -9.41 1.69 5.49
CA SER A 117 -8.86 2.94 4.99
C SER A 117 -7.33 2.85 4.91
N LEU A 118 -6.76 3.21 3.77
CA LEU A 118 -5.31 3.29 3.51
C LEU A 118 -4.95 4.66 2.93
N VAL A 119 -5.71 5.70 3.28
CA VAL A 119 -5.59 7.04 2.72
C VAL A 119 -4.22 7.61 3.01
N ALA A 120 -3.57 8.18 1.99
CA ALA A 120 -2.22 8.74 2.06
C ALA A 120 -1.13 7.77 2.58
N ALA A 121 -1.39 6.46 2.62
CA ALA A 121 -0.40 5.47 3.02
C ALA A 121 0.70 5.34 1.95
N ARG A 122 1.95 5.19 2.38
CA ARG A 122 3.10 4.91 1.50
C ARG A 122 3.40 3.43 1.54
N MET A 123 3.18 2.75 0.42
CA MET A 123 3.29 1.30 0.29
C MET A 123 4.09 0.92 -0.96
N PRO A 124 5.36 1.36 -1.08
CA PRO A 124 6.16 1.10 -2.26
C PRO A 124 6.40 -0.40 -2.43
N LYS A 125 6.21 -0.91 -3.66
CA LYS A 125 6.41 -2.32 -4.01
C LYS A 125 5.68 -3.27 -3.06
N VAL A 126 4.48 -2.89 -2.61
CA VAL A 126 3.58 -3.75 -1.83
C VAL A 126 2.98 -4.81 -2.74
N ARG A 127 2.77 -6.02 -2.20
CA ARG A 127 1.99 -7.06 -2.86
C ARG A 127 0.56 -7.04 -2.32
N LEU A 128 -0.41 -6.75 -3.18
CA LEU A 128 -1.83 -6.78 -2.88
C LEU A 128 -2.42 -8.11 -3.37
N ALA A 129 -2.77 -9.00 -2.45
CA ALA A 129 -3.25 -10.34 -2.75
C ALA A 129 -4.62 -10.59 -2.10
N GLY A 130 -5.47 -11.38 -2.76
CA GLY A 130 -6.81 -11.69 -2.25
C GLY A 130 -7.83 -10.61 -2.58
N THR A 131 -8.84 -10.47 -1.71
CA THR A 131 -10.03 -9.64 -1.99
C THR A 131 -10.03 -8.37 -1.16
N PHE A 132 -10.25 -7.22 -1.80
CA PHE A 132 -10.40 -5.92 -1.17
C PHE A 132 -11.81 -5.41 -1.47
N VAL A 133 -12.58 -5.07 -0.44
CA VAL A 133 -13.98 -4.68 -0.58
C VAL A 133 -14.22 -3.37 0.16
N ASP A 134 -14.81 -2.38 -0.51
CA ASP A 134 -15.13 -1.08 0.09
C ASP A 134 -13.90 -0.41 0.75
N CYS A 135 -12.70 -0.57 0.16
CA CYS A 135 -11.45 -0.03 0.70
C CYS A 135 -11.07 1.30 0.04
N ASP A 136 -10.45 2.20 0.80
CA ASP A 136 -10.01 3.51 0.31
C ASP A 136 -8.48 3.60 0.23
N PHE A 137 -7.94 3.74 -0.98
CA PHE A 137 -6.51 3.98 -1.25
C PHE A 137 -6.24 5.45 -1.64
N GLY A 138 -7.16 6.36 -1.31
CA GLY A 138 -7.14 7.76 -1.68
C GLY A 138 -5.80 8.44 -1.37
N GLY A 139 -5.14 8.98 -2.39
CA GLY A 139 -3.84 9.66 -2.23
C GLY A 139 -2.69 8.75 -1.74
N ALA A 140 -2.89 7.44 -1.66
CA ALA A 140 -1.84 6.49 -1.28
C ALA A 140 -0.75 6.41 -2.36
N SER A 141 0.44 5.97 -1.98
CA SER A 141 1.53 5.65 -2.89
C SER A 141 1.67 4.13 -3.01
N LEU A 142 1.14 3.57 -4.10
CA LEU A 142 1.26 2.17 -4.53
C LEU A 142 2.33 2.01 -5.61
N ARG A 143 3.33 2.90 -5.62
CA ARG A 143 4.41 2.89 -6.60
C ARG A 143 5.11 1.53 -6.65
N GLY A 144 5.19 0.91 -7.83
CA GLY A 144 5.78 -0.41 -8.01
C GLY A 144 4.98 -1.57 -7.41
N ALA A 145 3.73 -1.34 -6.99
CA ALA A 145 2.90 -2.38 -6.39
C ALA A 145 2.62 -3.52 -7.39
N THR A 146 2.40 -4.71 -6.85
CA THR A 146 2.08 -5.91 -7.64
C THR A 146 0.84 -6.60 -7.09
N LEU A 147 0.18 -7.37 -7.95
CA LEU A 147 -0.95 -8.19 -7.54
C LEU A 147 -0.54 -9.62 -7.18
N GLY A 148 -1.23 -10.18 -6.21
CA GLY A 148 -1.34 -11.61 -6.01
C GLY A 148 -2.19 -12.27 -7.10
N GLU A 149 -2.07 -13.59 -7.21
CA GLU A 149 -2.95 -14.36 -8.08
C GLU A 149 -4.41 -14.13 -7.68
N ASN A 150 -5.27 -13.90 -8.67
CA ASN A 150 -6.71 -13.66 -8.51
C ASN A 150 -7.05 -12.49 -7.55
N ALA A 151 -6.19 -11.48 -7.46
CA ALA A 151 -6.48 -10.30 -6.65
C ALA A 151 -7.74 -9.60 -7.18
N THR A 152 -8.70 -9.34 -6.27
CA THR A 152 -10.00 -8.76 -6.60
C THR A 152 -10.22 -7.51 -5.76
N PHE A 153 -10.68 -6.44 -6.40
CA PHE A 153 -11.05 -5.17 -5.78
C PHE A 153 -12.49 -4.86 -6.14
N GLU A 154 -13.34 -4.64 -5.14
CA GLU A 154 -14.76 -4.35 -5.30
C GLU A 154 -15.10 -3.05 -4.56
N ARG A 155 -15.62 -2.05 -5.28
CA ARG A 155 -16.02 -0.76 -4.73
C ARG A 155 -14.88 -0.07 -3.97
N CYS A 156 -13.65 -0.22 -4.48
CA CYS A 156 -12.47 0.40 -3.91
C CYS A 156 -12.16 1.74 -4.59
N SER A 157 -11.71 2.72 -3.81
CA SER A 157 -11.22 3.99 -4.35
C SER A 157 -9.71 3.95 -4.54
N PHE A 158 -9.24 4.26 -5.74
CA PHE A 158 -7.83 4.58 -6.06
C PHE A 158 -7.67 6.04 -6.48
N ASP A 159 -8.55 6.92 -5.98
CA ASP A 159 -8.53 8.32 -6.36
C ASP A 159 -7.26 9.01 -5.84
N ALA A 160 -6.61 9.79 -6.70
CA ALA A 160 -5.34 10.45 -6.44
C ALA A 160 -4.19 9.50 -6.00
N THR A 161 -4.36 8.18 -6.15
CA THR A 161 -3.32 7.20 -5.81
C THR A 161 -2.17 7.29 -6.81
N ASP A 162 -0.93 7.23 -6.31
CA ASP A 162 0.25 7.06 -7.14
C ASP A 162 0.46 5.58 -7.47
N LEU A 163 0.10 5.20 -8.70
CA LEU A 163 0.26 3.88 -9.30
C LEU A 163 1.48 3.81 -10.23
N SER A 164 2.41 4.78 -10.16
CA SER A 164 3.62 4.77 -10.98
C SER A 164 4.36 3.44 -10.86
N ASP A 165 4.72 2.85 -11.98
CA ASP A 165 5.46 1.58 -12.08
C ASP A 165 4.72 0.37 -11.49
N ALA A 166 3.45 0.50 -11.10
CA ALA A 166 2.66 -0.63 -10.62
C ALA A 166 2.44 -1.66 -11.75
N ARG A 167 2.55 -2.95 -11.44
CA ARG A 167 2.39 -4.06 -12.39
C ARG A 167 1.24 -4.95 -11.94
N PHE A 168 0.08 -4.72 -12.53
CA PHE A 168 -1.14 -5.44 -12.20
C PHE A 168 -1.42 -6.49 -13.27
N VAL A 169 -1.35 -7.76 -12.87
CA VAL A 169 -1.49 -8.89 -13.78
C VAL A 169 -2.60 -9.80 -13.27
N GLY A 170 -3.62 -10.06 -14.09
CA GLY A 170 -4.73 -10.96 -13.73
C GLY A 170 -5.65 -10.43 -12.63
N GLY A 171 -5.67 -9.12 -12.40
CA GLY A 171 -6.51 -8.49 -11.38
C GLY A 171 -7.93 -8.27 -11.85
N ARG A 172 -8.89 -8.31 -10.92
CA ARG A 172 -10.29 -7.94 -11.15
C ARG A 172 -10.64 -6.67 -10.38
N PHE A 173 -11.15 -5.67 -11.07
CA PHE A 173 -11.58 -4.39 -10.50
C PHE A 173 -13.06 -4.16 -10.85
N VAL A 174 -13.92 -4.14 -9.85
CA VAL A 174 -15.38 -4.00 -10.01
C VAL A 174 -15.83 -2.77 -9.26
N ASP A 175 -16.44 -1.83 -9.97
CA ASP A 175 -16.96 -0.57 -9.43
C ASP A 175 -15.89 0.23 -8.66
N CYS A 176 -14.64 0.15 -9.12
CA CYS A 176 -13.52 0.89 -8.56
C CYS A 176 -13.35 2.24 -9.25
N THR A 177 -12.92 3.25 -8.49
CA THR A 177 -12.60 4.57 -9.03
C THR A 177 -11.09 4.78 -9.12
N PHE A 178 -10.65 5.58 -10.11
CA PHE A 178 -9.24 5.93 -10.33
C PHE A 178 -9.09 7.43 -10.63
N GLY A 179 -9.97 8.26 -10.08
CA GLY A 179 -10.04 9.69 -10.35
C GLY A 179 -8.73 10.37 -10.00
N THR A 180 -8.09 11.03 -10.97
CA THR A 180 -6.78 11.70 -10.80
C THR A 180 -5.62 10.78 -10.36
N ALA A 181 -5.78 9.45 -10.45
CA ALA A 181 -4.69 8.52 -10.20
C ALA A 181 -3.48 8.84 -11.09
N VAL A 182 -2.28 8.74 -10.52
CA VAL A 182 -1.03 9.01 -11.23
C VAL A 182 -0.47 7.70 -11.75
N VAL A 183 -0.14 7.66 -13.04
CA VAL A 183 0.47 6.51 -13.71
C VAL A 183 1.76 6.94 -14.41
N SER A 184 2.62 5.97 -14.69
CA SER A 184 3.87 6.16 -15.42
C SER A 184 3.89 5.29 -16.69
N PRO A 185 4.85 5.51 -17.60
CA PRO A 185 5.09 4.61 -18.74
C PRO A 185 5.30 3.14 -18.36
N LEU A 186 5.78 2.87 -17.15
CA LEU A 186 6.03 1.52 -16.63
C LEU A 186 4.82 0.94 -15.87
N THR A 187 3.76 1.72 -15.63
CA THR A 187 2.52 1.20 -15.05
C THR A 187 1.85 0.26 -16.06
N SER A 188 1.51 -0.97 -15.64
CA SER A 188 0.83 -1.94 -16.51
C SER A 188 -0.39 -2.59 -15.86
N PHE A 189 -1.42 -2.79 -16.68
CA PHE A 189 -2.54 -3.67 -16.41
C PHE A 189 -2.56 -4.73 -17.52
N GLU A 190 -2.32 -5.97 -17.14
CA GLU A 190 -2.22 -7.10 -18.07
C GLU A 190 -3.21 -8.19 -17.66
N ARG A 191 -4.00 -8.69 -18.62
CA ARG A 191 -5.01 -9.72 -18.33
C ARG A 191 -5.98 -9.33 -17.21
N CYS A 192 -6.22 -8.03 -17.03
CA CYS A 192 -7.11 -7.52 -15.98
C CYS A 192 -8.55 -7.42 -16.48
N GLU A 193 -9.49 -7.62 -15.57
CA GLU A 193 -10.92 -7.40 -15.79
C GLU A 193 -11.35 -6.12 -15.09
N LEU A 194 -11.93 -5.20 -15.85
CA LEU A 194 -12.40 -3.90 -15.40
C LEU A 194 -13.92 -3.83 -15.57
N ARG A 195 -14.67 -3.53 -14.51
CA ARG A 195 -16.13 -3.34 -14.58
C ARG A 195 -16.52 -2.07 -13.86
N GLY A 196 -17.42 -1.30 -14.45
CA GLY A 196 -17.93 -0.05 -13.85
C GLY A 196 -16.92 1.10 -13.82
N GLY A 197 -15.76 0.95 -14.47
CA GLY A 197 -14.70 1.97 -14.52
C GLY A 197 -13.32 1.35 -14.78
N GLY A 198 -12.35 2.18 -15.15
CA GLY A 198 -10.98 1.75 -15.43
C GLY A 198 -9.94 2.81 -15.05
N PRO A 199 -8.66 2.44 -15.00
CA PRO A 199 -7.57 3.37 -14.71
C PRO A 199 -7.45 4.43 -15.82
N PRO A 200 -6.80 5.58 -15.54
CA PRO A 200 -6.54 6.59 -16.55
C PRO A 200 -5.71 6.02 -17.70
N VAL A 201 -6.29 5.97 -18.89
CA VAL A 201 -5.59 5.50 -20.09
C VAL A 201 -4.62 6.55 -20.62
N GLY A 202 -3.52 6.12 -21.23
CA GLY A 202 -2.49 7.01 -21.76
C GLY A 202 -1.11 6.38 -21.66
N ALA A 203 -0.25 6.91 -20.78
CA ALA A 203 1.12 6.43 -20.60
C ALA A 203 1.18 4.96 -20.13
N LEU A 204 0.18 4.48 -19.39
CA LEU A 204 0.17 3.11 -18.89
C LEU A 204 -0.03 2.08 -20.02
N ARG A 205 0.47 0.87 -19.81
CA ARG A 205 0.26 -0.28 -20.69
C ARG A 205 -1.02 -1.03 -20.32
N LEU A 206 -1.95 -1.15 -21.26
CA LEU A 206 -3.09 -2.07 -21.22
C LEU A 206 -2.84 -3.21 -22.19
N GLU A 207 -2.82 -4.45 -21.70
CA GLU A 207 -2.68 -5.62 -22.55
C GLU A 207 -3.64 -6.74 -22.12
N ARG A 208 -4.33 -7.36 -23.09
CA ARG A 208 -5.24 -8.49 -22.89
C ARG A 208 -6.32 -8.23 -21.82
N CYS A 209 -6.71 -6.97 -21.64
CA CYS A 209 -7.71 -6.60 -20.64
C CYS A 209 -9.13 -6.75 -21.18
N THR A 210 -10.09 -6.87 -20.28
CA THR A 210 -11.52 -6.82 -20.58
C THR A 210 -12.17 -5.65 -19.85
N VAL A 211 -13.17 -5.03 -20.49
CA VAL A 211 -14.05 -4.02 -19.90
C VAL A 211 -15.48 -4.53 -20.03
N ASP A 212 -16.17 -4.65 -18.90
CA ASP A 212 -17.55 -5.15 -18.82
C ASP A 212 -17.76 -6.51 -19.54
N GLY A 213 -16.72 -7.35 -19.53
CA GLY A 213 -16.71 -8.68 -20.15
C GLY A 213 -16.23 -8.72 -21.61
N GLU A 214 -16.06 -7.57 -22.27
CA GLU A 214 -15.57 -7.49 -23.63
C GLU A 214 -14.07 -7.24 -23.68
N ARG A 215 -13.36 -7.91 -24.59
CA ARG A 215 -11.93 -7.67 -24.78
C ARG A 215 -11.71 -6.33 -25.45
N ILE A 216 -10.85 -5.51 -24.84
CA ILE A 216 -10.41 -4.23 -25.42
C ILE A 216 -9.08 -4.39 -26.17
N ALA A 217 -8.81 -3.45 -27.07
CA ALA A 217 -7.54 -3.41 -27.78
C ALA A 217 -6.38 -3.10 -26.83
N ASP A 218 -5.23 -3.72 -27.10
CA ASP A 218 -4.00 -3.43 -26.37
C ASP A 218 -3.55 -1.99 -26.68
N ARG A 219 -3.09 -1.26 -25.67
CA ARG A 219 -2.68 0.15 -25.78
C ARG A 219 -1.49 0.45 -24.89
N TRP A 220 -0.53 1.22 -25.38
CA TRP A 220 0.62 1.67 -24.59
C TRP A 220 1.22 2.95 -25.18
N ASP A 221 0.55 4.08 -24.97
CA ASP A 221 1.03 5.36 -25.52
C ASP A 221 2.35 5.80 -24.87
N GLY A 222 2.63 5.30 -23.67
CA GLY A 222 3.88 5.54 -22.96
C GLY A 222 5.07 4.70 -23.40
N ARG A 223 4.96 3.87 -24.45
CA ARG A 223 6.05 2.95 -24.87
C ARG A 223 7.39 3.65 -25.01
N ALA A 224 7.47 4.74 -25.79
CA ALA A 224 8.71 5.47 -25.99
C ALA A 224 9.28 6.01 -24.67
N GLY A 225 8.41 6.51 -23.77
CA GLY A 225 8.83 6.95 -22.44
C GLY A 225 9.32 5.81 -21.55
N ALA A 226 8.80 4.59 -21.72
CA ALA A 226 9.31 3.41 -21.02
C ALA A 226 10.69 3.00 -21.55
N GLU A 227 10.88 2.99 -22.88
CA GLU A 227 12.17 2.76 -23.54
C GLU A 227 13.22 3.78 -23.05
N GLU A 228 12.87 5.07 -22.97
CA GLU A 228 13.77 6.10 -22.41
C GLU A 228 14.13 5.88 -20.93
N ILE A 229 13.22 5.32 -20.13
CA ILE A 229 13.49 4.98 -18.73
C ILE A 229 14.43 3.77 -18.66
N GLU A 230 14.20 2.76 -19.49
CA GLU A 230 15.04 1.56 -19.58
C GLU A 230 16.45 1.87 -20.08
N ASP A 231 16.58 2.69 -21.12
CA ASP A 231 17.87 3.12 -21.68
C ASP A 231 18.70 3.88 -20.65
N ARG A 232 18.07 4.82 -19.92
CA ARG A 232 18.73 5.55 -18.83
C ARG A 232 19.15 4.61 -17.71
N TYR A 233 18.27 3.71 -17.30
CA TYR A 233 18.59 2.71 -16.28
C TYR A 233 19.78 1.84 -16.69
N LEU A 234 19.82 1.39 -17.95
CA LEU A 234 20.92 0.58 -18.47
C LEU A 234 22.23 1.36 -18.51
N ALA A 235 22.20 2.62 -18.95
CA ALA A 235 23.37 3.50 -18.93
C ALA A 235 23.92 3.70 -17.51
N ASP A 236 23.05 4.04 -16.54
CA ASP A 236 23.40 4.23 -15.14
C ASP A 236 23.97 2.93 -14.52
N TYR A 237 23.36 1.78 -14.85
CA TYR A 237 23.82 0.47 -14.38
C TYR A 237 25.21 0.13 -14.91
N VAL A 238 25.45 0.33 -16.22
CA VAL A 238 26.76 0.09 -16.85
C VAL A 238 27.83 0.97 -16.21
N GLU A 239 27.56 2.26 -15.99
CA GLU A 239 28.48 3.16 -15.31
C GLU A 239 28.80 2.68 -13.89
N ALA A 240 27.77 2.29 -13.13
CA ALA A 240 27.94 1.80 -11.77
C ALA A 240 28.74 0.50 -11.71
N VAL A 241 28.56 -0.42 -12.65
CA VAL A 241 29.34 -1.66 -12.75
C VAL A 241 30.82 -1.35 -13.00
N VAL A 242 31.12 -0.49 -13.97
CA VAL A 242 32.50 -0.06 -14.28
C VAL A 242 33.15 0.61 -13.07
N ALA A 243 32.37 1.37 -12.30
CA ALA A 243 32.84 2.05 -11.10
C ALA A 243 32.86 1.17 -9.82
N GLY A 244 32.50 -0.12 -9.90
CA GLY A 244 32.43 -1.00 -8.73
C GLY A 244 31.33 -0.65 -7.72
N ARG A 245 30.26 0.03 -8.15
CA ARG A 245 29.13 0.54 -7.35
C ARG A 245 27.79 -0.11 -7.69
N ALA A 246 27.79 -1.26 -8.37
CA ALA A 246 26.57 -1.93 -8.86
C ALA A 246 25.56 -2.26 -7.74
N GLU A 247 26.01 -2.55 -6.53
CA GLU A 247 25.13 -2.86 -5.37
C GLU A 247 24.20 -1.71 -4.99
N GLY A 248 24.53 -0.47 -5.36
CA GLY A 248 23.71 0.72 -5.08
C GLY A 248 22.65 1.02 -6.13
N VAL A 249 22.64 0.31 -7.26
CA VAL A 249 21.69 0.53 -8.35
C VAL A 249 20.40 -0.24 -8.06
N PRO A 250 19.21 0.35 -8.31
CA PRO A 250 17.95 -0.40 -8.29
C PRO A 250 18.02 -1.67 -9.14
N LEU A 251 17.31 -2.73 -8.76
CA LEU A 251 17.28 -3.98 -9.53
C LEU A 251 16.40 -3.90 -10.80
N GLU A 252 15.57 -2.87 -10.89
CA GLU A 252 14.62 -2.67 -11.98
C GLU A 252 14.57 -1.18 -12.33
N PRO A 253 14.22 -0.83 -13.59
CA PRO A 253 13.98 0.55 -13.98
C PRO A 253 12.85 1.16 -13.16
N GLU A 254 13.02 2.40 -12.74
CA GLU A 254 12.04 3.17 -11.96
C GLU A 254 11.80 4.52 -12.64
N SER A 255 10.53 4.92 -12.76
CA SER A 255 10.21 6.25 -13.30
C SER A 255 10.78 7.37 -12.43
N PRO A 256 11.14 8.55 -12.95
CA PRO A 256 11.53 9.66 -12.09
C PRO A 256 10.43 9.96 -11.07
N ARG A 257 10.81 10.22 -9.81
CA ARG A 257 9.83 10.74 -8.84
C ARG A 257 9.42 12.12 -9.33
N ARG A 258 8.13 12.38 -9.48
CA ARG A 258 7.63 13.73 -9.74
C ARG A 258 8.21 14.64 -8.67
N SER A 259 8.94 15.67 -9.08
CA SER A 259 9.33 16.72 -8.15
C SER A 259 8.04 17.28 -7.56
N THR A 260 7.89 17.20 -6.25
CA THR A 260 6.89 18.02 -5.59
C THR A 260 7.36 19.44 -5.82
N GLY A 261 6.78 20.12 -6.80
CA GLY A 261 7.05 21.52 -7.03
C GLY A 261 6.87 22.22 -5.69
N ARG A 262 7.97 22.68 -5.08
CA ARG A 262 7.90 23.82 -4.18
C ARG A 262 7.30 24.90 -5.05
N GLY A 263 6.02 25.19 -4.86
CA GLY A 263 5.43 26.43 -5.33
C GLY A 263 6.28 27.54 -4.76
N GLY A 264 7.21 28.04 -5.58
CA GLY A 264 7.90 29.28 -5.33
C GLY A 264 6.81 30.34 -5.39
N SER A 265 6.28 30.68 -4.22
CA SER A 265 5.53 31.91 -4.02
C SER A 265 6.40 33.05 -4.54
N GLY A 266 5.94 33.70 -5.60
CA GLY A 266 6.49 34.97 -6.05
C GLY A 266 6.58 35.94 -4.89
N GLY A 267 7.74 36.56 -4.76
CA GLY A 267 8.05 37.47 -3.67
C GLY A 267 9.26 38.31 -3.99
N ARG A 268 9.13 39.19 -4.99
CA ARG A 268 9.34 40.64 -4.90
C ARG A 268 9.11 41.28 -6.26
#